data_AF-A0A7V4SPT1-F1
#
_entry.id   AF-A0A7V4SPT1-F1
#
_cell.length_a   1.000
_cell.length_b   1.000
_cell.length_c   1.000
_cell.angle_alpha   90.00
_cell.angle_beta   90.00
_cell.angle_gamma   90.00
#
_symmetry.space_group_name_H-M   'P 1'
#
loop_
_entity.id
_entity.type
_entity.pdbx_description
1 polymer ?
#
loop_
_entity_poly.entity_id
_entity_poly.type
_entity_poly.pdbx_seq_one_letter_code
_entity_poly.pdbx_strand_id
1 'polypeptide(L)' 'PMKREQVPEDIGWAAVFLASEEARNITGQALHVDGGVVM' A
#
# COMPACT_ATOMS: atom_id res chain seq x y z
N PRO A 1 2.31 -10.15 -10.99
CA PRO A 1 3.04 -8.88 -10.73
C PRO A 1 2.70 -7.81 -11.78
N MET A 2 2.53 -6.54 -11.37
CA MET A 2 1.98 -5.43 -12.19
C MET A 2 2.77 -5.03 -13.44
N LYS A 3 3.91 -5.70 -13.74
CA LYS A 3 4.75 -5.51 -14.95
C LYS A 3 5.11 -4.04 -15.23
N ARG A 4 5.20 -3.24 -14.17
CA ARG A 4 5.64 -1.84 -14.20
C ARG A 4 6.56 -1.61 -13.02
N GLU A 5 7.39 -0.59 -13.15
CA GLU A 5 8.17 -0.09 -12.03
C GLU A 5 7.24 0.47 -10.95
N GLN A 6 7.62 0.25 -9.70
CA GLN A 6 6.98 0.89 -8.57
C GLN A 6 7.51 2.31 -8.45
N VAL A 7 6.61 3.25 -8.21
CA VAL A 7 6.96 4.66 -7.98
C VAL A 7 6.64 5.03 -6.53
N PRO A 8 7.29 6.06 -5.95
CA PRO A 8 7.04 6.48 -4.56
C PRO A 8 5.56 6.74 -4.25
N GLU A 9 4.80 7.22 -5.23
CA GLU A 9 3.37 7.50 -5.11
C GLU A 9 2.56 6.23 -4.82
N ASP A 10 3.00 5.04 -5.24
CA ASP A 10 2.32 3.78 -4.93
C ASP A 10 2.27 3.54 -3.41
N ILE A 11 3.35 3.84 -2.69
CA ILE A 11 3.39 3.79 -1.22
C ILE A 11 2.63 4.99 -0.63
N GLY A 12 2.82 6.18 -1.21
CA GLY A 12 2.19 7.41 -0.75
C GLY A 12 0.66 7.30 -0.68
N TRP A 13 0.02 6.76 -1.71
CA TRP A 13 -1.43 6.57 -1.71
C TRP A 13 -1.91 5.53 -0.70
N ALA A 14 -1.15 4.46 -0.48
CA ALA A 14 -1.46 3.50 0.58
C ALA A 14 -1.36 4.15 1.98
N ALA A 15 -0.36 4.99 2.21
CA ALA A 15 -0.24 5.75 3.46
C ALA A 15 -1.38 6.76 3.64
N VAL A 16 -1.76 7.49 2.59
CA VAL A 16 -2.92 8.41 2.61
C VAL A 16 -4.20 7.66 2.97
N PHE A 17 -4.43 6.49 2.37
CA PHE A 17 -5.58 5.65 2.73
C PHE A 17 -5.53 5.21 4.19
N LEU A 18 -4.40 4.70 4.68
CA LEU A 18 -4.28 4.27 6.09
C LEU A 18 -4.43 5.43 7.10
N ALA A 19 -4.12 6.67 6.68
CA ALA A 19 -4.33 7.87 7.48
C ALA A 19 -5.77 8.43 7.41
N SER A 20 -6.61 7.91 6.52
CA SER A 20 -7.98 8.39 6.30
C SER A 20 -9.00 7.76 7.26
N GLU A 21 -10.17 8.39 7.40
CA GLU A 21 -11.28 7.90 8.25
C GLU A 21 -11.84 6.55 7.76
N GLU A 22 -11.68 6.26 6.47
CA GLU A 22 -12.05 5.02 5.81
C GLU A 22 -11.28 3.82 6.38
N ALA A 23 -10.06 4.05 6.88
CA ALA A 23 -9.20 3.01 7.46
C ALA A 23 -9.30 2.89 9.00
N ARG A 24 -10.26 3.58 9.66
CA ARG A 24 -10.31 3.69 11.14
C ARG A 24 -10.28 2.37 11.94
N ASN A 25 -10.66 1.26 11.32
CA ASN A 25 -10.67 -0.07 11.95
C ASN A 25 -9.53 -0.99 11.48
N ILE A 26 -8.60 -0.50 10.65
CA ILE A 26 -7.45 -1.26 10.18
C ILE A 26 -6.27 -0.96 11.10
N THR A 27 -5.94 -1.90 11.97
CA THR A 27 -4.84 -1.76 12.94
C THR A 27 -4.08 -3.07 13.13
N GLY A 28 -2.78 -2.97 13.41
CA GLY A 28 -1.88 -4.12 13.61
C GLY A 28 -1.64 -4.98 12.36
N GLN A 29 -1.99 -4.48 11.17
CA GLN A 29 -1.85 -5.22 9.92
C GLN A 29 -0.60 -4.78 9.15
N ALA A 30 -0.01 -5.72 8.41
CA ALA A 30 1.00 -5.42 7.40
C ALA A 30 0.33 -5.39 6.02
N LEU A 31 0.54 -4.30 5.28
CA LEU A 31 0.07 -4.17 3.90
C LEU A 31 1.26 -4.23 2.95
N HIS A 32 1.32 -5.28 2.13
CA HIS A 32 2.30 -5.35 1.05
C HIS A 32 1.86 -4.43 -0.09
N VAL A 33 2.72 -3.47 -0.42
CA VAL A 33 2.57 -2.58 -1.57
C VAL A 33 3.82 -2.76 -2.41
N ASP A 34 3.84 -3.81 -3.22
CA ASP A 34 5.04 -4.23 -3.98
C ASP A 34 4.71 -4.62 -5.43
N GLY A 35 3.47 -4.38 -5.88
CA GLY A 35 3.04 -4.78 -7.22
C GLY A 35 2.99 -6.29 -7.44
N GLY A 36 2.96 -7.10 -6.38
CA GLY A 36 2.94 -8.56 -6.42
C GLY A 36 4.30 -9.17 -6.73
N VAL A 37 5.38 -8.59 -6.19
CA VAL A 37 6.71 -9.20 -6.21
C VAL A 37 6.69 -10.42 -5.29
N VAL A 38 7.18 -11.55 -5.80
CA VAL A 38 7.39 -12.76 -4.99
C VAL A 38 8.89 -13.00 -4.98
N MET A 39 9.48 -12.99 -3.79
CA MET A 39 10.89 -13.32 -3.54
C MET A 39 10.97 -14.54 -2.65
#